data_AF-A0A1T4NCM8-F1
#
_entry.id   AF-A0A1T4NCM8-F1
#
_cell.length_a   1.000
_cell.length_b   1.000
_cell.length_c   1.000
_cell.angle_alpha   90.00
_cell.angle_beta   90.00
_cell.angle_gamma   90.00
#
_symmetry.space_group_name_H-M   'P 1'
#
loop_
_entity.id
_entity.type
_entity.pdbx_description
1 polymer ?
#
loop_
_entity_poly.entity_id
_entity_poly.type
_entity_poly.pdbx_seq_one_letter_code
_entity_poly.pdbx_strand_id
1 'polypeptide(L)'
;MAVMRNGTSAPIAPATPDFATVKPSVLYFGSLVSLLSTLNPDGGANLAPNSSMWALGHTLVIGLGEGGQTLENLRRGGELVVNLPEADQWPSVERLAPLTGALPVPPEKAGVYRHERDKFGAAGLTALASERVAPPRVAEYPVHLEAVARQIAPAAAGGFAMVEAEVLHVHVRPDLSVPGSDHVDVGAWHPLFYVFRHFIAAGTDLGRDFRAER
;
A
#
# COMPACT_ATOMS: atom_id res chain seq x y z
N MET A 1 59.06 -47.88 -7.87
CA MET A 1 58.31 -46.96 -6.99
C MET A 1 57.65 -45.90 -7.87
N ALA A 2 56.33 -45.96 -8.03
CA ALA A 2 55.59 -45.06 -8.92
C ALA A 2 55.23 -43.76 -8.19
N VAL A 3 55.49 -42.63 -8.84
CA VAL A 3 55.22 -41.26 -8.38
C VAL A 3 53.71 -40.99 -8.49
N MET A 4 53.05 -40.71 -7.37
CA MET A 4 51.67 -40.22 -7.35
C MET A 4 51.63 -38.77 -7.85
N ARG A 5 50.90 -38.53 -8.94
CA ARG A 5 50.61 -37.17 -9.43
C ARG A 5 49.38 -36.62 -8.70
N ASN A 6 49.58 -35.56 -7.93
CA ASN A 6 48.49 -34.75 -7.39
C ASN A 6 47.74 -34.07 -8.54
N GLY A 7 46.48 -34.45 -8.76
CA GLY A 7 45.58 -33.76 -9.67
C GLY A 7 45.11 -32.46 -9.04
N THR A 8 45.61 -31.32 -9.52
CA THR A 8 45.05 -30.00 -9.25
C THR A 8 43.73 -29.88 -10.02
N SER A 9 42.60 -29.92 -9.31
CA SER A 9 41.29 -29.58 -9.88
C SER A 9 41.29 -28.09 -10.23
N ALA A 10 41.11 -27.76 -11.52
CA ALA A 10 40.91 -26.39 -11.95
C ALA A 10 39.65 -25.80 -11.29
N PRO A 11 39.65 -24.51 -10.91
CA PRO A 11 38.47 -23.85 -10.36
C PRO A 11 37.35 -23.84 -11.41
N ILE A 12 36.17 -24.33 -11.03
CA ILE A 12 34.95 -24.25 -11.84
C ILE A 12 34.59 -22.76 -11.95
N ALA A 13 34.66 -22.19 -13.15
CA ALA A 13 34.16 -20.84 -13.39
C ALA A 13 32.66 -20.82 -13.04
N PRO A 14 32.18 -19.82 -12.27
CA PRO A 14 30.77 -19.75 -11.93
C PRO A 14 29.95 -19.69 -13.22
N ALA A 15 28.97 -20.59 -13.35
CA ALA A 15 28.07 -20.59 -14.49
C ALA A 15 27.38 -19.22 -14.58
N THR A 16 27.34 -18.64 -15.78
CA THR A 16 26.57 -17.42 -16.03
C THR A 16 25.11 -17.69 -15.65
N PRO A 17 24.50 -16.88 -14.77
CA PRO A 17 23.11 -17.09 -14.42
C PRO A 17 22.21 -16.90 -15.64
N ASP A 18 21.29 -17.84 -15.85
CA ASP A 18 20.31 -17.80 -16.94
C ASP A 18 19.18 -16.83 -16.59
N PHE A 19 18.88 -15.89 -17.49
CA PHE A 19 17.78 -14.93 -17.35
C PHE A 19 16.86 -14.97 -18.57
N ALA A 20 15.56 -14.83 -18.35
CA ALA A 20 14.55 -14.66 -19.41
C ALA A 20 14.09 -13.20 -19.49
N THR A 21 13.94 -12.69 -20.71
CA THR A 21 13.40 -11.33 -20.97
C THR A 21 11.89 -11.39 -21.15
N VAL A 22 11.15 -10.70 -20.29
CA VAL A 22 9.68 -10.62 -20.32
C VAL A 22 9.19 -9.17 -20.17
N LYS A 23 7.97 -8.89 -20.64
CA LYS A 23 7.28 -7.59 -20.48
C LYS A 23 5.91 -7.80 -19.81
N PRO A 24 5.84 -7.81 -18.47
CA PRO A 24 4.57 -7.99 -17.76
C PRO A 24 3.64 -6.79 -17.98
N SER A 25 2.33 -7.01 -17.83
CA SER A 25 1.30 -5.98 -18.01
C SER A 25 1.19 -4.99 -16.84
N VAL A 26 1.73 -5.36 -15.68
CA VAL A 26 1.85 -4.54 -14.47
C VAL A 26 3.20 -4.82 -13.81
N LEU A 27 3.67 -3.93 -12.94
CA LEU A 27 4.99 -4.03 -12.29
C LEU A 27 4.90 -4.25 -10.77
N TYR A 28 3.80 -4.84 -10.29
CA TYR A 28 3.60 -5.13 -8.86
C TYR A 28 4.38 -6.38 -8.45
N PHE A 29 5.68 -6.23 -8.17
CA PHE A 29 6.54 -7.31 -7.68
C PHE A 29 6.40 -7.60 -6.18
N GLY A 30 5.53 -6.87 -5.48
CA GLY A 30 5.41 -6.89 -4.02
C GLY A 30 5.19 -5.48 -3.52
N SER A 31 3.93 -5.10 -3.40
CA SER A 31 3.54 -3.78 -2.92
C SER A 31 2.60 -3.91 -1.73
N LEU A 32 2.77 -3.05 -0.73
CA LEU A 32 1.90 -3.03 0.43
C LEU A 32 0.50 -2.55 0.02
N VAL A 33 -0.53 -3.30 0.40
CA VAL A 33 -1.93 -2.90 0.19
C VAL A 33 -2.35 -1.89 1.25
N SER A 34 -3.13 -0.90 0.83
CA SER A 34 -3.73 0.09 1.71
C SER A 34 -5.13 0.47 1.23
N LEU A 35 -5.96 0.98 2.16
CA LEU A 35 -7.15 1.75 1.82
C LEU A 35 -6.93 3.22 2.16
N LEU A 36 -7.16 4.10 1.19
CA LEU A 36 -7.03 5.54 1.34
C LEU A 36 -8.40 6.15 1.64
N SER A 37 -8.52 6.75 2.82
CA SER A 37 -9.68 7.57 3.19
C SER A 37 -9.43 9.02 2.83
N THR A 38 -10.43 9.67 2.22
CA THR A 38 -10.45 11.11 1.91
C THR A 38 -11.87 11.64 2.09
N LEU A 39 -12.06 12.96 2.12
CA LEU A 39 -13.40 13.55 2.17
C LEU A 39 -13.84 14.07 0.80
N ASN A 40 -15.09 13.81 0.43
CA ASN A 40 -15.77 14.36 -0.73
C ASN A 40 -16.20 15.82 -0.49
N PRO A 41 -16.62 16.58 -1.54
CA PRO A 41 -17.06 17.96 -1.38
C PRO A 41 -18.25 18.15 -0.43
N ASP A 42 -19.11 17.13 -0.28
CA ASP A 42 -20.27 17.14 0.61
C ASP A 42 -19.92 16.74 2.07
N GLY A 43 -18.63 16.53 2.37
CA GLY A 43 -18.15 16.06 3.67
C GLY A 43 -18.27 14.54 3.86
N GLY A 44 -18.87 13.81 2.93
CA GLY A 44 -18.94 12.35 2.97
C GLY A 44 -17.56 11.70 2.78
N ALA A 45 -17.33 10.55 3.41
CA ALA A 45 -16.07 9.83 3.28
C ALA A 45 -15.99 9.05 1.95
N ASN A 46 -14.85 9.11 1.28
CA ASN A 46 -14.46 8.24 0.18
C ASN A 46 -13.34 7.31 0.63
N LEU A 47 -13.42 6.03 0.21
CA LEU A 47 -12.47 4.98 0.56
C LEU A 47 -12.00 4.26 -0.71
N ALA A 48 -10.70 4.15 -0.96
CA ALA A 48 -10.19 3.54 -2.19
C ALA A 48 -8.99 2.61 -1.95
N PRO A 49 -8.95 1.42 -2.59
CA PRO A 49 -7.75 0.57 -2.60
C PRO A 49 -6.57 1.26 -3.26
N ASN A 50 -5.38 1.04 -2.69
CA ASN A 50 -4.12 1.50 -3.23
C ASN A 50 -3.02 0.46 -2.95
N SER A 51 -2.20 0.21 -3.97
CA SER A 51 -1.00 -0.64 -3.91
C SER A 51 0.22 0.05 -4.53
N SER A 52 0.17 1.37 -4.68
CA SER A 52 1.19 2.17 -5.36
C SER A 52 1.77 3.18 -4.38
N MET A 53 2.44 2.71 -3.34
CA MET A 53 3.08 3.59 -2.37
C MET A 53 4.39 3.04 -1.79
N TRP A 54 5.22 3.95 -1.29
CA TRP A 54 6.41 3.66 -0.50
C TRP A 54 6.67 4.80 0.49
N ALA A 55 7.50 4.53 1.50
CA ALA A 55 7.84 5.48 2.55
C ALA A 55 9.33 5.80 2.56
N LEU A 56 9.68 7.03 2.94
CA LEU A 56 11.03 7.44 3.30
C LEU A 56 10.96 8.44 4.45
N GLY A 57 11.48 8.05 5.62
CA GLY A 57 11.22 8.78 6.86
C GLY A 57 9.72 8.82 7.17
N HIS A 58 9.19 9.99 7.51
CA HIS A 58 7.75 10.21 7.73
C HIS A 58 7.00 10.71 6.48
N THR A 59 7.58 10.52 5.29
CA THR A 59 6.96 10.89 4.03
C THR A 59 6.51 9.65 3.27
N LEU A 60 5.26 9.65 2.81
CA LEU A 60 4.73 8.69 1.86
C LEU A 60 4.74 9.29 0.47
N VAL A 61 5.12 8.50 -0.53
CA VAL A 61 4.87 8.80 -1.94
C VAL A 61 3.82 7.84 -2.46
N ILE A 62 2.71 8.37 -2.96
CA ILE A 62 1.53 7.60 -3.36
C ILE A 62 1.19 7.92 -4.81
N GLY A 63 1.10 6.89 -5.66
CA GLY A 63 0.66 7.00 -7.05
C GLY A 63 -0.85 6.85 -7.17
N LEU A 64 -1.53 7.86 -7.71
CA LEU A 64 -2.99 7.85 -7.91
C LEU A 64 -3.34 8.14 -9.36
N GLY A 65 -4.18 7.28 -9.96
CA GLY A 65 -4.67 7.48 -11.32
C GLY A 65 -5.51 8.75 -11.46
N GLU A 66 -5.34 9.44 -12.59
CA GLU A 66 -6.17 10.59 -12.96
C GLU A 66 -7.66 10.20 -13.04
N GLY A 67 -8.55 11.18 -12.83
CA GLY A 67 -10.00 10.94 -12.77
C GLY A 67 -10.45 10.10 -11.56
N GLY A 68 -9.58 9.84 -10.58
CA GLY A 68 -9.93 9.17 -9.33
C GLY A 68 -10.47 10.14 -8.28
N GLN A 69 -11.59 9.80 -7.64
CA GLN A 69 -12.18 10.62 -6.57
C GLN A 69 -11.18 10.94 -5.45
N THR A 70 -10.32 9.98 -5.08
CA THR A 70 -9.27 10.19 -4.06
C THR A 70 -8.30 11.30 -4.46
N LEU A 71 -7.83 11.34 -5.71
CA LEU A 71 -6.92 12.38 -6.17
C LEU A 71 -7.61 13.74 -6.23
N GLU A 72 -8.85 13.79 -6.70
CA GLU A 72 -9.66 15.02 -6.70
C GLU A 72 -9.93 15.55 -5.29
N ASN A 73 -10.14 14.65 -4.33
CA ASN A 73 -10.26 15.03 -2.92
C ASN A 73 -8.97 15.61 -2.37
N LEU A 74 -7.82 15.00 -2.69
CA LEU A 74 -6.51 15.48 -2.25
C LEU A 74 -6.14 16.83 -2.87
N ARG A 75 -6.46 17.08 -4.14
CA ARG A 75 -6.27 18.38 -4.80
C ARG A 75 -7.03 19.51 -4.11
N ARG A 76 -8.17 19.20 -3.48
CA ARG A 76 -9.03 20.17 -2.79
C ARG A 76 -8.68 20.32 -1.30
N GLY A 77 -8.54 19.21 -0.58
CA GLY A 77 -8.45 19.19 0.88
C GLY A 77 -7.08 18.79 1.42
N GLY A 78 -6.25 18.10 0.64
CA GLY A 78 -4.91 17.65 1.03
C GLY A 78 -4.88 16.53 2.08
N GLU A 79 -5.88 16.39 2.93
CA GLU A 79 -5.90 15.40 4.01
C GLU A 79 -6.29 14.00 3.54
N LEU A 80 -5.62 12.99 4.13
CA LEU A 80 -5.92 11.57 3.95
C LEU A 80 -5.58 10.72 5.16
N VAL A 81 -6.15 9.52 5.19
CA VAL A 81 -5.68 8.43 6.06
C VAL A 81 -5.29 7.25 5.19
N VAL A 82 -4.10 6.70 5.43
CA VAL A 82 -3.67 5.41 4.88
C VAL A 82 -3.96 4.32 5.90
N ASN A 83 -4.90 3.42 5.58
CA ASN A 83 -5.29 2.31 6.44
C ASN A 83 -4.66 1.03 5.91
N LEU A 84 -3.90 0.31 6.74
CA LEU A 84 -3.21 -0.92 6.34
C LEU A 84 -3.96 -2.14 6.89
N PRO A 85 -4.46 -3.04 6.02
CA PRO A 85 -5.11 -4.28 6.43
C PRO A 85 -4.12 -5.36 6.85
N GLU A 86 -4.61 -6.32 7.62
CA GLU A 86 -4.01 -7.65 7.68
C GLU A 86 -4.33 -8.49 6.44
N ALA A 87 -3.54 -9.54 6.24
CA ALA A 87 -3.66 -10.44 5.11
C ALA A 87 -5.06 -11.05 4.95
N ASP A 88 -5.72 -11.45 6.03
CA ASP A 88 -7.06 -12.05 6.01
C ASP A 88 -8.18 -11.04 5.70
N GLN A 89 -7.89 -9.73 5.77
CA GLN A 89 -8.84 -8.65 5.50
C GLN A 89 -8.94 -8.29 4.00
N TRP A 90 -8.19 -8.98 3.13
CA TRP A 90 -8.22 -8.79 1.68
C TRP A 90 -9.62 -8.77 1.04
N PRO A 91 -10.66 -9.51 1.51
CA PRO A 91 -11.97 -9.47 0.87
C PRO A 91 -12.63 -8.08 0.94
N SER A 92 -12.33 -7.29 1.97
CA SER A 92 -12.84 -5.91 2.08
C SER A 92 -12.21 -4.97 1.06
N VAL A 93 -10.93 -5.17 0.74
CA VAL A 93 -10.23 -4.46 -0.33
C VAL A 93 -10.84 -4.81 -1.69
N GLU A 94 -11.08 -6.09 -1.95
CA GLU A 94 -11.65 -6.54 -3.23
C GLU A 94 -13.08 -6.03 -3.45
N ARG A 95 -13.90 -5.95 -2.40
CA ARG A 95 -15.25 -5.35 -2.48
C ARG A 95 -15.24 -3.90 -2.98
N LEU A 96 -14.16 -3.16 -2.73
CA LEU A 96 -14.00 -1.78 -3.19
C LEU A 96 -13.43 -1.64 -4.61
N ALA A 97 -12.77 -2.68 -5.13
CA ALA A 97 -12.07 -2.64 -6.41
C ALA A 97 -12.96 -2.20 -7.60
N PRO A 98 -14.22 -2.66 -7.74
CA PRO A 98 -15.09 -2.24 -8.85
C PRO A 98 -15.85 -0.93 -8.57
N LEU A 99 -15.47 -0.15 -7.55
CA LEU A 99 -16.22 1.02 -7.09
C LEU A 99 -15.48 2.34 -7.30
N THR A 100 -16.21 3.40 -7.66
CA THR A 100 -15.69 4.77 -7.69
C THR A 100 -16.59 5.72 -6.89
N GLY A 101 -15.98 6.67 -6.17
CA GLY A 101 -16.73 7.75 -5.53
C GLY A 101 -17.18 8.84 -6.51
N ALA A 102 -16.63 8.86 -7.74
CA ALA A 102 -16.94 9.87 -8.74
C ALA A 102 -18.33 9.67 -9.35
N LEU A 103 -19.08 10.77 -9.47
CA LEU A 103 -20.38 10.85 -10.12
C LEU A 103 -20.44 12.14 -10.98
N PRO A 104 -20.63 12.06 -12.31
CA PRO A 104 -20.77 10.83 -13.10
C PRO A 104 -19.49 9.96 -13.08
N VAL A 105 -19.64 8.66 -13.34
CA VAL A 105 -18.49 7.76 -13.52
C VAL A 105 -17.67 8.26 -14.72
N PRO A 106 -16.35 8.49 -14.58
CA PRO A 106 -15.52 8.96 -15.67
C PRO A 106 -15.58 8.02 -16.89
N PRO A 107 -15.58 8.54 -18.14
CA PRO A 107 -15.72 7.72 -19.35
C PRO A 107 -14.72 6.57 -19.45
N GLU A 108 -13.47 6.79 -19.05
CA GLU A 108 -12.39 5.79 -19.05
C GLU A 108 -12.59 4.67 -18.00
N LYS A 109 -13.53 4.85 -17.08
CA LYS A 109 -13.92 3.87 -16.03
C LYS A 109 -15.28 3.24 -16.30
N ALA A 110 -16.01 3.69 -17.33
CA ALA A 110 -17.32 3.18 -17.66
C ALA A 110 -17.27 1.69 -18.03
N GLY A 111 -18.28 0.92 -17.60
CA GLY A 111 -18.37 -0.52 -17.86
C GLY A 111 -17.50 -1.41 -16.97
N VAL A 112 -16.56 -0.83 -16.21
CA VAL A 112 -15.71 -1.56 -15.24
C VAL A 112 -16.03 -1.12 -13.81
N TYR A 113 -16.21 0.19 -13.59
CA TYR A 113 -16.51 0.75 -12.28
C TYR A 113 -17.97 1.18 -12.20
N ARG A 114 -18.56 1.02 -11.01
CA ARG A 114 -19.84 1.63 -10.65
C ARG A 114 -19.66 2.71 -9.60
N HIS A 115 -20.48 3.75 -9.66
CA HIS A 115 -20.53 4.73 -8.58
C HIS A 115 -21.02 4.06 -7.29
N GLU A 116 -20.37 4.37 -6.18
CA GLU A 116 -20.83 4.05 -4.84
C GLU A 116 -20.52 5.24 -3.92
N ARG A 117 -21.54 5.73 -3.22
CA ARG A 117 -21.39 6.84 -2.28
C ARG A 117 -20.91 6.33 -0.92
N ASP A 118 -21.51 5.24 -0.42
CA ASP A 118 -21.14 4.64 0.86
C ASP A 118 -20.11 3.51 0.65
N LYS A 119 -18.86 3.91 0.42
CA LYS A 119 -17.78 2.96 0.17
C LYS A 119 -17.38 2.18 1.43
N PHE A 120 -17.54 2.76 2.62
CA PHE A 120 -17.31 2.05 3.88
C PHE A 120 -18.33 0.92 4.06
N GLY A 121 -19.63 1.23 3.94
CA GLY A 121 -20.69 0.24 4.01
C GLY A 121 -20.59 -0.83 2.92
N ALA A 122 -20.29 -0.46 1.68
CA ALA A 122 -20.09 -1.42 0.58
C ALA A 122 -18.92 -2.38 0.81
N ALA A 123 -17.92 -1.96 1.57
CA ALA A 123 -16.79 -2.79 1.98
C ALA A 123 -17.08 -3.56 3.28
N GLY A 124 -18.19 -3.33 3.97
CA GLY A 124 -18.46 -3.88 5.30
C GLY A 124 -17.47 -3.38 6.35
N LEU A 125 -17.07 -2.11 6.25
CA LEU A 125 -16.11 -1.45 7.11
C LEU A 125 -16.77 -0.27 7.85
N THR A 126 -16.22 0.07 9.01
CA THR A 126 -16.75 1.14 9.86
C THR A 126 -15.80 2.33 9.88
N ALA A 127 -16.36 3.54 9.71
CA ALA A 127 -15.61 4.77 9.84
C ALA A 127 -15.28 5.03 11.32
N LEU A 128 -14.00 5.23 11.63
CA LEU A 128 -13.48 5.61 12.93
C LEU A 128 -12.90 7.03 12.86
N ALA A 129 -13.27 7.91 13.78
CA ALA A 129 -12.76 9.29 13.76
C ALA A 129 -11.23 9.32 13.88
N SER A 130 -10.60 10.20 13.11
CA SER A 130 -9.16 10.51 13.16
C SER A 130 -8.88 11.61 14.18
N GLU A 131 -7.62 11.77 14.57
CA GLU A 131 -7.21 12.73 15.62
C GLU A 131 -6.62 14.04 15.07
N ARG A 132 -6.01 14.01 13.88
CA ARG A 132 -5.25 15.12 13.28
C ARG A 132 -5.75 15.54 11.91
N VAL A 133 -6.54 14.70 11.25
CA VAL A 133 -7.12 14.95 9.94
C VAL A 133 -8.62 14.67 9.94
N ALA A 134 -9.34 15.23 8.99
CA ALA A 134 -10.80 15.05 8.90
C ALA A 134 -11.26 13.70 8.28
N PRO A 135 -10.58 13.10 7.28
CA PRO A 135 -10.97 11.78 6.77
C PRO A 135 -10.90 10.69 7.85
N PRO A 136 -11.85 9.75 7.91
CA PRO A 136 -11.89 8.73 8.96
C PRO A 136 -10.89 7.58 8.72
N ARG A 137 -10.47 6.94 9.81
CA ARG A 137 -9.81 5.63 9.85
C ARG A 137 -10.81 4.50 9.58
N VAL A 138 -10.30 3.31 9.29
CA VAL A 138 -11.08 2.06 9.15
C VAL A 138 -11.03 1.28 10.46
N ALA A 139 -12.13 1.20 11.21
CA ALA A 139 -12.11 0.64 12.57
C ALA A 139 -11.57 -0.80 12.67
N GLU A 140 -11.78 -1.59 11.62
CA GLU A 140 -11.40 -3.00 11.57
C GLU A 140 -9.90 -3.21 11.27
N TYR A 141 -9.22 -2.21 10.71
CA TYR A 141 -7.82 -2.35 10.31
C TYR A 141 -6.88 -2.03 11.48
N PRO A 142 -5.74 -2.70 11.59
CA PRO A 142 -4.88 -2.54 12.75
C PRO A 142 -3.84 -1.42 12.64
N VAL A 143 -3.63 -0.80 11.48
CA VAL A 143 -2.68 0.30 11.34
C VAL A 143 -3.27 1.45 10.52
N HIS A 144 -3.08 2.67 11.00
CA HIS A 144 -3.51 3.90 10.32
C HIS A 144 -2.41 4.95 10.32
N LEU A 145 -2.21 5.60 9.18
CA LEU A 145 -1.31 6.75 9.02
C LEU A 145 -2.16 7.96 8.64
N GLU A 146 -2.33 8.89 9.58
CA GLU A 146 -3.00 10.16 9.31
C GLU A 146 -2.00 11.11 8.65
N ALA A 147 -2.34 11.68 7.49
CA ALA A 147 -1.38 12.40 6.67
C ALA A 147 -1.97 13.62 5.96
N VAL A 148 -1.07 14.49 5.49
CA VAL A 148 -1.39 15.65 4.64
C VAL A 148 -0.53 15.62 3.39
N ALA A 149 -1.17 15.66 2.21
CA ALA A 149 -0.52 15.86 0.93
C ALA A 149 0.17 17.23 0.90
N ARG A 150 1.49 17.22 0.77
CA ARG A 150 2.34 18.40 0.65
C ARG A 150 2.58 18.78 -0.80
N GLN A 151 2.72 17.78 -1.68
CA GLN A 151 2.89 18.00 -3.11
C GLN A 151 2.08 17.00 -3.91
N ILE A 152 1.52 17.45 -5.02
CA ILE A 152 0.84 16.61 -6.01
C ILE A 152 1.43 16.97 -7.37
N ALA A 153 2.21 16.07 -7.95
CA ALA A 153 2.88 16.26 -9.22
C ALA A 153 2.34 15.26 -10.27
N PRO A 154 1.95 15.71 -11.47
CA PRO A 154 1.56 14.80 -12.53
C PRO A 154 2.77 13.95 -12.96
N ALA A 155 2.53 12.69 -13.28
CA ALA A 155 3.57 11.84 -13.84
C ALA A 155 3.96 12.32 -15.25
N ALA A 156 5.24 12.24 -15.59
CA ALA A 156 5.74 12.63 -16.91
C ALA A 156 5.08 11.84 -18.06
N ALA A 157 4.76 10.57 -17.84
CA ALA A 157 4.05 9.73 -18.81
C ALA A 157 2.54 10.01 -18.89
N GLY A 158 2.00 10.85 -17.99
CA GLY A 158 0.57 11.09 -17.85
C GLY A 158 -0.19 9.94 -17.20
N GLY A 159 -1.50 10.13 -17.02
CA GLY A 159 -2.44 9.11 -16.53
C GLY A 159 -2.48 8.89 -15.01
N PHE A 160 -1.50 9.38 -14.26
CA PHE A 160 -1.50 9.38 -12.80
C PHE A 160 -0.72 10.59 -12.24
N ALA A 161 -0.89 10.84 -10.94
CA ALA A 161 -0.12 11.81 -10.18
C ALA A 161 0.61 11.12 -9.02
N MET A 162 1.74 11.70 -8.63
CA MET A 162 2.50 11.35 -7.44
C MET A 162 2.14 12.33 -6.33
N VAL A 163 1.71 11.79 -5.19
CA VAL A 163 1.39 12.56 -3.99
C VAL A 163 2.50 12.34 -2.98
N GLU A 164 3.21 13.39 -2.61
CA GLU A 164 4.03 13.40 -1.39
C GLU A 164 3.13 13.78 -0.21
N ALA A 165 3.01 12.88 0.76
CA ALA A 165 2.21 13.07 1.95
C ALA A 165 3.07 12.96 3.21
N GLU A 166 2.97 13.94 4.10
CA GLU A 166 3.60 13.92 5.42
C GLU A 166 2.69 13.18 6.41
N VAL A 167 3.21 12.16 7.08
CA VAL A 167 2.52 11.45 8.14
C VAL A 167 2.57 12.28 9.43
N LEU A 168 1.40 12.57 9.98
CA LEU A 168 1.22 13.36 11.19
C LEU A 168 1.09 12.49 12.44
N HIS A 169 0.35 11.37 12.34
CA HIS A 169 0.17 10.39 13.41
C HIS A 169 0.14 8.97 12.84
N VAL A 170 0.66 8.04 13.63
CA VAL A 170 0.60 6.60 13.39
C VAL A 170 -0.22 5.98 14.52
N HIS A 171 -1.21 5.18 14.15
CA HIS A 171 -2.00 4.39 15.07
C HIS A 171 -1.76 2.92 14.77
N VAL A 172 -1.49 2.14 15.80
CA VAL A 172 -1.37 0.69 15.69
C VAL A 172 -2.30 0.04 16.72
N ARG A 173 -2.85 -1.13 16.37
CA ARG A 173 -3.63 -1.95 17.29
C ARG A 173 -2.75 -2.32 18.48
N PRO A 174 -3.26 -2.32 19.73
CA PRO A 174 -2.41 -2.45 20.91
C PRO A 174 -1.50 -3.69 20.95
N ASP A 175 -1.91 -4.80 20.36
CA ASP A 175 -1.11 -6.03 20.22
C ASP A 175 0.02 -5.93 19.19
N LEU A 176 -0.01 -4.92 18.30
CA LEU A 176 1.10 -4.58 17.41
C LEU A 176 2.06 -3.56 18.03
N SER A 177 1.73 -2.97 19.18
CA SER A 177 2.60 -2.00 19.85
C SER A 177 3.55 -2.72 20.79
N VAL A 178 4.84 -2.43 20.70
CA VAL A 178 5.81 -2.87 21.71
C VAL A 178 5.62 -2.00 22.97
N PRO A 179 5.34 -2.59 24.16
CA PRO A 179 5.06 -1.80 25.36
C PRO A 179 6.21 -0.89 25.77
N GLY A 180 5.91 0.39 25.97
CA GLY A 180 6.88 1.38 26.45
C GLY A 180 7.83 1.93 25.37
N SER A 181 7.53 1.70 24.08
CA SER A 181 8.28 2.25 22.95
C SER A 181 7.35 2.72 21.82
N ASP A 182 7.93 3.30 20.77
CA ASP A 182 7.24 3.68 19.54
C ASP A 182 7.39 2.61 18.43
N HIS A 183 7.75 1.37 18.81
CA HIS A 183 8.05 0.29 17.86
C HIS A 183 6.82 -0.59 17.57
N VAL A 184 6.77 -1.10 16.34
CA VAL A 184 5.77 -2.07 15.89
C VAL A 184 6.31 -3.48 16.06
N ASP A 185 5.54 -4.36 16.69
CA ASP A 185 5.84 -5.79 16.79
C ASP A 185 5.65 -6.46 15.42
N VAL A 186 6.77 -6.69 14.74
CA VAL A 186 6.81 -7.35 13.42
C VAL A 186 6.28 -8.78 13.49
N GLY A 187 6.45 -9.47 14.63
CA GLY A 187 5.98 -10.85 14.80
C GLY A 187 4.46 -10.97 14.93
N ALA A 188 3.81 -9.91 15.40
CA ALA A 188 2.35 -9.82 15.45
C ALA A 188 1.73 -9.23 14.16
N TRP A 189 2.54 -8.57 13.32
CA TRP A 189 2.06 -7.89 12.12
C TRP A 189 1.98 -8.82 10.90
N HIS A 190 0.77 -8.98 10.34
CA HIS A 190 0.54 -9.80 9.14
C HIS A 190 0.12 -8.94 7.93
N PRO A 191 1.06 -8.22 7.29
CA PRO A 191 0.73 -7.31 6.20
C PRO A 191 0.18 -8.02 4.96
N LEU A 192 -0.74 -7.35 4.28
CA LEU A 192 -1.26 -7.75 2.97
C LEU A 192 -0.44 -7.13 1.82
N PHE A 193 0.07 -7.98 0.93
CA PHE A 193 0.77 -7.57 -0.28
C PHE A 193 -0.04 -7.81 -1.54
N TYR A 194 0.19 -6.98 -2.55
CA TYR A 194 -0.32 -7.15 -3.91
C TYR A 194 0.81 -7.46 -4.87
N VAL A 195 0.72 -8.62 -5.54
CA VAL A 195 1.73 -9.17 -6.44
C VAL A 195 1.04 -9.61 -7.74
N PHE A 196 1.30 -8.91 -8.85
CA PHE A 196 0.71 -9.22 -10.17
C PHE A 196 -0.79 -9.56 -10.19
N ARG A 197 -1.62 -8.80 -9.46
CA ARG A 197 -3.07 -9.04 -9.29
C ARG A 197 -3.46 -10.19 -8.36
N HIS A 198 -2.55 -10.59 -7.49
CA HIS A 198 -2.80 -11.53 -6.41
C HIS A 198 -2.60 -10.85 -5.06
N PHE A 199 -3.48 -11.18 -4.11
CA PHE A 199 -3.32 -10.88 -2.70
C PHE A 199 -2.45 -11.95 -2.04
N ILE A 200 -1.36 -11.54 -1.39
CA ILE A 200 -0.34 -12.42 -0.80
C ILE A 200 -0.07 -11.97 0.64
N ALA A 201 0.01 -12.93 1.56
CA ALA A 201 0.43 -12.68 2.94
C ALA A 201 1.96 -12.72 3.07
N ALA A 202 2.51 -12.05 4.08
CA ALA A 202 3.89 -12.27 4.49
C ALA A 202 4.12 -13.76 4.84
N GLY A 203 5.31 -14.26 4.49
CA GLY A 203 5.75 -15.61 4.84
C GLY A 203 6.51 -15.65 6.17
N THR A 204 7.42 -16.60 6.30
CA THR A 204 8.27 -16.77 7.49
C THR A 204 9.24 -15.61 7.69
N ASP A 205 9.41 -15.13 8.92
CA ASP A 205 10.50 -14.23 9.31
C ASP A 205 11.86 -14.89 9.01
N LEU A 206 12.71 -14.17 8.28
CA LEU A 206 14.02 -14.65 7.84
C LEU A 206 15.17 -14.10 8.68
N GLY A 207 14.95 -13.05 9.47
CA GLY A 207 15.99 -12.41 10.26
C GLY A 207 15.87 -10.89 10.35
N ARG A 208 16.84 -10.29 11.03
CA ARG A 208 16.86 -8.87 11.37
C ARG A 208 18.04 -8.19 10.69
N ASP A 209 17.84 -6.97 10.19
CA ASP A 209 18.96 -6.16 9.71
C ASP A 209 19.76 -5.55 10.88
N PHE A 210 20.86 -4.86 10.57
CA PHE A 210 21.77 -4.30 11.57
C PHE A 210 21.22 -3.07 12.33
N ARG A 211 20.11 -2.49 11.86
CA ARG A 211 19.41 -1.35 12.47
C ARG A 211 18.08 -1.76 13.10
N ALA A 212 17.69 -3.04 13.02
CA ALA A 212 16.47 -3.53 13.65
C ALA A 212 16.47 -3.24 15.15
N GLU A 213 15.47 -2.47 15.57
CA GLU A 213 15.24 -2.12 16.97
C GLU A 213 14.65 -3.33 17.72
N ARG A 214 14.79 -3.34 19.05
CA ARG A 214 14.41 -4.49 19.90
C ARG A 214 12.99 -4.39 20.41
#